data_AF-A0A158IXK4-F1
#
_entry.id   AF-A0A158IXK4-F1
#
_cell.length_a   1.000
_cell.length_b   1.000
_cell.length_c   1.000
_cell.angle_alpha   90.00
_cell.angle_beta   90.00
_cell.angle_gamma   90.00
#
_symmetry.space_group_name_H-M   'P 1'
#
loop_
_entity.id
_entity.type
_entity.pdbx_description
1 polymer ?
#
loop_
_entity_poly.entity_id
_entity_poly.type
_entity_poly.pdbx_seq_one_letter_code
_entity_poly.pdbx_strand_id
1 'polypeptide(L)' 'MDHAQIEERVVAAISTVLKRHFETVQQMTREHAAEWDSLKHMEIMFVLEDEFGTEFSEEELADLDSASKIVSAIEAKHAA' A
#
# COMPACT_ATOMS: atom_id res chain seq x y z
N MET A 1 6.48 -13.92 4.41
CA MET A 1 5.06 -13.74 4.77
C MET A 1 4.22 -14.41 3.70
N ASP A 2 3.05 -14.91 4.04
CA ASP A 2 2.05 -15.37 3.06
C ASP A 2 1.14 -14.21 2.62
N HIS A 3 0.45 -14.38 1.49
CA HIS A 3 -0.39 -13.36 0.86
C HIS A 3 -1.36 -12.67 1.83
N ALA A 4 -2.07 -13.46 2.65
CA ALA A 4 -3.06 -12.96 3.60
C ALA A 4 -2.44 -12.03 4.66
N GLN A 5 -1.21 -12.33 5.13
CA GLN A 5 -0.50 -11.47 6.07
C GLN A 5 -0.09 -10.13 5.44
N ILE A 6 0.30 -10.15 4.16
CA ILE A 6 0.68 -8.93 3.43
C ILE A 6 -0.57 -8.06 3.22
N GLU A 7 -1.69 -8.64 2.79
CA GLU A 7 -2.95 -7.90 2.63
C GLU A 7 -3.40 -7.24 3.95
N GLU A 8 -3.42 -7.99 5.05
CA GLU A 8 -3.85 -7.47 6.36
C GLU A 8 -3.01 -6.26 6.79
N ARG A 9 -1.70 -6.36 6.62
CA ARG A 9 -0.75 -5.28 6.97
C ARG A 9 -0.87 -4.08 6.05
N VAL A 10 -0.99 -4.28 4.74
CA VAL A 10 -1.21 -3.19 3.78
C VAL A 10 -2.50 -2.44 4.08
N VAL A 11 -3.59 -3.17 4.36
CA VAL A 11 -4.87 -2.56 4.77
C VAL A 11 -4.68 -1.75 6.05
N ALA A 12 -4.03 -2.31 7.08
CA ALA A 12 -3.79 -1.63 8.34
C ALA A 12 -2.95 -0.34 8.19
N ALA A 13 -1.88 -0.39 7.40
CA ALA A 13 -1.01 0.76 7.12
C ALA A 13 -1.79 1.89 6.42
N ILE A 14 -2.47 1.55 5.32
CA ILE A 14 -3.26 2.54 4.57
C ILE A 14 -4.41 3.08 5.42
N SER A 15 -5.12 2.22 6.17
CA SER A 15 -6.18 2.65 7.09
C SER A 15 -5.68 3.65 8.13
N THR A 16 -4.46 3.45 8.63
CA THR A 16 -3.84 4.33 9.62
C THR A 16 -3.50 5.69 9.00
N VAL A 17 -2.88 5.70 7.82
CA VAL A 17 -2.47 6.94 7.14
C VAL A 17 -3.66 7.76 6.66
N LEU A 18 -4.66 7.10 6.08
CA LEU A 18 -5.90 7.72 5.61
C LEU A 18 -6.92 7.97 6.73
N LYS A 19 -6.63 7.49 7.96
CA LYS A 19 -7.53 7.57 9.13
C LYS A 19 -8.95 7.05 8.83
N ARG A 20 -9.03 6.03 7.98
CA ARG A 20 -10.27 5.45 7.50
C ARG A 20 -10.19 3.94 7.54
N HIS A 21 -11.24 3.31 8.03
CA HIS A 21 -11.31 1.86 8.01
C HIS A 21 -11.67 1.35 6.61
N PHE A 22 -10.92 0.37 6.14
CA PHE A 22 -11.20 -0.37 4.91
C PHE A 22 -11.32 -1.86 5.26
N GLU A 23 -12.31 -2.53 4.69
CA GLU A 23 -12.53 -3.96 4.94
C GLU A 23 -11.71 -4.83 3.98
N THR A 24 -11.46 -4.37 2.76
CA THR A 24 -10.68 -5.13 1.76
C THR A 24 -9.85 -4.21 0.86
N VAL A 25 -8.74 -4.76 0.34
CA VAL A 25 -7.85 -4.07 -0.63
C VAL A 25 -8.56 -3.70 -1.94
N GLN A 26 -9.62 -4.41 -2.32
CA GLN A 26 -10.32 -4.17 -3.60
C GLN A 26 -11.05 -2.83 -3.64
N GLN A 27 -11.37 -2.26 -2.47
CA GLN A 27 -12.06 -0.97 -2.37
C GLN A 27 -11.09 0.22 -2.25
N MET A 28 -9.79 -0.06 -2.19
CA MET A 28 -8.76 0.91 -1.83
C MET A 28 -7.96 1.32 -3.06
N THR A 29 -8.52 2.28 -3.80
CA THR A 29 -7.87 2.89 -4.95
C THR A 29 -7.79 4.40 -4.75
N ARG A 30 -6.72 5.00 -5.26
CA ARG A 30 -6.48 6.44 -5.18
C ARG A 30 -7.57 7.27 -5.85
N GLU A 31 -8.16 6.77 -6.93
CA GLU A 31 -9.24 7.46 -7.66
C GLU A 31 -10.53 7.55 -6.82
N HIS A 32 -10.82 6.53 -6.03
CA HIS A 32 -12.08 6.46 -5.26
C HIS A 32 -11.93 6.95 -3.81
N ALA A 33 -10.70 7.13 -3.32
CA ALA A 33 -10.42 7.66 -1.99
C ALA A 33 -9.92 9.11 -2.09
N ALA A 34 -10.81 10.08 -1.91
CA ALA A 34 -10.45 11.51 -1.93
C ALA A 34 -9.38 11.90 -0.90
N GLU A 35 -9.25 11.10 0.17
CA GLU A 35 -8.26 11.26 1.23
C GLU A 35 -6.86 10.79 0.80
N TRP A 36 -6.77 10.01 -0.29
CA TRP A 36 -5.53 9.52 -0.86
C TRP A 36 -4.95 10.54 -1.86
N ASP A 37 -4.54 11.69 -1.35
CA ASP A 37 -3.84 12.70 -2.14
C ASP A 37 -2.36 12.33 -2.39
N SER A 38 -1.59 13.20 -3.06
CA SER A 38 -0.17 12.98 -3.34
C SER A 38 0.70 12.89 -2.08
N LEU A 39 0.36 13.63 -1.02
CA LEU A 39 1.13 13.61 0.22
C LEU A 39 0.86 12.30 0.99
N LYS A 40 -0.41 11.92 1.08
CA LYS A 40 -0.85 10.67 1.71
C LYS A 40 -0.33 9.46 0.97
N HIS A 41 -0.24 9.52 -0.35
CA HIS A 41 0.40 8.48 -1.13
C HIS A 41 1.87 8.28 -0.73
N MET A 42 2.67 9.35 -0.65
CA MET A 42 4.07 9.24 -0.19
C MET A 42 4.17 8.70 1.24
N GLU A 43 3.30 9.16 2.13
CA GLU A 43 3.26 8.69 3.53
C GLU A 43 2.93 7.19 3.63
N ILE A 44 1.95 6.70 2.84
CA ILE A 44 1.64 5.27 2.73
C ILE A 44 2.89 4.50 2.28
N MET A 45 3.55 4.97 1.21
CA MET A 45 4.69 4.27 0.65
C MET A 45 5.84 4.18 1.67
N PHE A 46 6.17 5.25 2.39
CA PHE A 46 7.21 5.20 3.43
C PHE A 46 6.85 4.27 4.60
N VAL A 47 5.59 4.25 5.03
CA VAL A 47 5.15 3.33 6.10
C VAL A 47 5.30 1.88 5.66
N LEU A 48 4.96 1.57 4.40
CA LEU A 48 5.09 0.23 3.85
C LEU A 48 6.56 -0.17 3.67
N GLU A 49 7.41 0.74 3.19
CA GLU A 49 8.85 0.51 3.09
C GLU A 49 9.46 0.16 4.45
N ASP A 50 9.13 0.92 5.50
CA ASP A 50 9.58 0.65 6.88
C ASP A 50 9.01 -0.67 7.42
N GLU A 51 7.72 -0.94 7.19
CA GLU A 51 7.04 -2.13 7.71
C GLU A 51 7.54 -3.44 7.07
N PHE A 52 7.75 -3.44 5.75
CA PHE A 52 8.14 -4.63 4.99
C PHE A 52 9.65 -4.70 4.72
N GLY A 53 10.40 -3.63 5.01
CA GLY A 53 11.83 -3.53 4.71
C GLY A 53 12.11 -3.51 3.20
N THR A 54 11.20 -2.93 2.42
CA THR A 54 11.31 -2.81 0.96
C THR A 54 11.65 -1.39 0.55
N GLU A 55 12.18 -1.20 -0.65
CA GLU A 55 12.33 0.12 -1.28
C GLU A 55 11.63 0.11 -2.65
N PHE A 56 10.86 1.16 -2.93
CA PHE A 56 10.17 1.37 -4.19
C PHE A 56 10.83 2.50 -4.98
N SER A 57 11.01 2.28 -6.29
CA SER A 57 11.49 3.33 -7.18
C SER A 57 10.42 4.39 -7.45
N GLU A 58 10.81 5.56 -7.95
CA GLU A 58 9.85 6.62 -8.36
C GLU A 58 8.83 6.13 -9.38
N GLU A 59 9.24 5.21 -10.27
CA GLU A 59 8.36 4.57 -11.25
C GLU A 59 7.33 3.67 -10.56
N GLU A 60 7.77 2.85 -9.60
CA GLU A 60 6.87 2.01 -8.79
C GLU A 60 5.89 2.86 -7.99
N LEU A 61 6.36 3.92 -7.32
CA LEU A 61 5.50 4.85 -6.58
C LEU A 61 4.38 5.41 -7.48
N ALA A 62 4.71 5.83 -8.71
CA ALA A 62 3.71 6.35 -9.64
C ALA A 62 2.65 5.30 -10.04
N ASP A 63 3.04 4.04 -10.17
CA ASP A 63 2.16 2.93 -10.58
C ASP A 63 1.33 2.35 -9.42
N LEU A 64 1.79 2.49 -8.16
CA LEU A 64 1.21 1.93 -6.93
C LEU A 64 0.01 2.73 -6.40
N ASP A 65 -0.98 2.97 -7.26
CA ASP A 65 -2.19 3.74 -6.99
C ASP A 65 -3.33 2.98 -6.27
N SER A 66 -3.10 1.72 -5.90
CA SER A 66 -4.13 0.85 -5.33
C SER A 66 -3.52 -0.20 -4.41
N ALA A 67 -4.26 -0.55 -3.35
CA ALA A 67 -3.77 -1.50 -2.35
C ALA A 67 -3.47 -2.89 -2.97
N SER A 68 -4.22 -3.31 -3.98
CA SER A 68 -3.94 -4.56 -4.71
C SER A 68 -2.58 -4.55 -5.42
N LYS A 69 -2.25 -3.46 -6.14
CA LYS A 69 -0.93 -3.32 -6.78
C LYS A 69 0.19 -3.29 -5.75
N ILE A 70 -0.03 -2.62 -4.63
CA ILE A 70 0.93 -2.54 -3.51
C ILE A 70 1.22 -3.95 -2.96
N VAL A 71 0.18 -4.74 -2.67
CA VAL A 71 0.33 -6.12 -2.20
C VAL A 71 1.15 -6.93 -3.20
N SER A 72 0.80 -6.90 -4.49
CA SER A 72 1.53 -7.64 -5.52
C SER A 72 2.99 -7.21 -5.66
N ALA A 73 3.29 -5.92 -5.49
CA ALA A 73 4.68 -5.43 -5.54
C ALA A 73 5.48 -5.92 -4.32
N ILE A 74 4.91 -5.87 -3.12
CA ILE A 74 5.54 -6.37 -1.89
C ILE A 74 5.79 -7.88 -1.99
N GLU A 75 4.81 -8.64 -2.51
CA GLU A 75 4.96 -10.08 -2.75
C GLU A 75 6.11 -10.39 -3.71
N ALA A 76 6.21 -9.63 -4.80
CA ALA A 76 7.29 -9.80 -5.78
C ALA A 76 8.67 -9.52 -5.14
N LYS A 77 8.78 -8.52 -4.27
CA LYS A 77 10.03 -8.19 -3.55
C LYS A 77 10.40 -9.26 -2.51
N HIS A 78 9.41 -9.86 -1.83
CA HIS A 78 9.66 -10.92 -0.84
C HIS A 78 9.93 -12.30 -1.45
N ALA A 79 9.50 -12.53 -2.69
CA ALA A 79 9.75 -13.78 -3.42
C ALA A 79 11.12 -13.83 -4.11
N ALA A 80 11.82 -12.69 -4.21
CA ALA A 80 13.15 -12.53 -4.81
C ALA A 80 14.27 -12.69 -3.78
#